data_AF-A0A2D4MM95-F1
#
_entry.id   AF-A0A2D4MM95-F1
#
_cell.length_a   1.000
_cell.length_b   1.000
_cell.length_c   1.000
_cell.angle_alpha   90.00
_cell.angle_beta   90.00
_cell.angle_gamma   90.00
#
_symmetry.space_group_name_H-M   'P 1'
#
loop_
_entity.id
_entity.type
_entity.pdbx_description
1 polymer ?
#
loop_
_entity_poly.entity_id
_entity_poly.type
_entity_poly.pdbx_seq_one_letter_code
_entity_poly.pdbx_strand_id
1 'polypeptide(L)'
;FCASHGLEYLVGRVWIGFLLILIVLAMVAFEGSFLVRFVSRFTQEIFAFLISLIFIYETFFKLVKIFQAHPLHGCGNGTVGLPGLENRTLGHEASEVTGQPNTALLSLVLMAGTF
;
A
#
# COMPACT_ATOMS: atom_id res chain seq x y z
N PHE A 1 -16.76 2.14 2.61
CA PHE A 1 -17.42 2.92 3.67
C PHE A 1 -17.88 4.29 3.17
N CYS A 2 -17.00 5.26 2.88
CA CYS A 2 -17.45 6.59 2.39
C CYS A 2 -18.26 6.50 1.08
N ALA A 3 -17.80 5.72 0.10
CA ALA A 3 -18.50 5.52 -1.18
C ALA A 3 -19.85 4.76 -1.04
N SER A 4 -19.97 3.86 -0.06
CA SER A 4 -21.20 3.09 0.17
C SER A 4 -22.27 3.87 0.94
N HIS A 5 -21.87 4.93 1.67
CA HIS A 5 -22.78 5.81 2.42
C HIS A 5 -23.00 7.18 1.74
N GLY A 6 -22.50 7.37 0.51
CA GLY A 6 -22.64 8.64 -0.23
C GLY A 6 -21.92 9.82 0.44
N LEU A 7 -20.99 9.57 1.35
CA LEU A 7 -20.25 10.60 2.06
C LEU A 7 -19.03 11.01 1.23
N GLU A 8 -18.88 12.32 1.00
CA GLU A 8 -17.69 12.86 0.36
C GLU A 8 -16.45 12.48 1.18
N TYR A 9 -15.55 11.72 0.56
CA TYR A 9 -14.28 11.30 1.16
C TYR A 9 -13.45 12.48 1.68
N LEU A 10 -13.56 13.66 1.03
CA LEU A 10 -12.93 14.90 1.49
C LEU A 10 -13.45 15.35 2.85
N VAL A 11 -14.76 15.39 3.04
CA VAL A 11 -15.39 15.80 4.31
C VAL A 11 -15.02 14.83 5.43
N GLY A 12 -14.99 13.53 5.13
CA GLY A 12 -14.54 12.50 6.08
C GLY A 12 -13.10 12.71 6.56
N ARG A 13 -12.18 13.09 5.66
CA ARG A 13 -10.79 13.39 6.04
C ARG A 13 -10.67 14.62 6.94
N VAL A 14 -11.44 15.67 6.66
CA VAL A 14 -11.46 16.89 7.51
C VAL A 14 -11.99 16.56 8.90
N TRP A 15 -13.06 15.77 8.99
CA TRP A 15 -13.65 15.38 10.27
C TRP A 15 -12.70 14.53 11.12
N ILE A 16 -12.04 13.54 10.52
CA ILE A 16 -11.02 12.73 11.21
C ILE A 16 -9.84 13.60 11.65
N GLY A 17 -9.38 14.51 10.78
CA GLY A 17 -8.31 15.45 11.11
C GLY A 17 -8.68 16.36 12.29
N PHE A 18 -9.90 16.90 12.32
CA PHE A 18 -10.40 17.72 13.40
C PHE A 18 -10.41 16.96 14.74
N LEU A 19 -10.88 15.71 14.74
CA LEU A 19 -10.85 14.86 15.94
C LEU A 19 -9.43 14.53 16.40
N LEU A 20 -8.49 14.25 15.47
CA LEU A 20 -7.09 14.00 15.82
C LEU A 20 -6.45 15.22 16.50
N ILE A 21 -6.68 16.42 15.97
CA ILE A 21 -6.17 17.66 16.56
C ILE A 21 -6.75 17.87 17.96
N LEU A 22 -8.06 17.65 18.14
CA LEU A 22 -8.72 17.76 19.44
C LEU A 22 -8.11 16.79 20.46
N ILE A 23 -7.88 15.52 20.08
CA ILE A 23 -7.30 14.50 20.95
C ILE A 23 -5.86 14.86 21.33
N VAL A 24 -5.05 15.34 20.38
CA VAL A 24 -3.67 15.78 20.64
C VAL A 24 -3.66 16.97 21.59
N LEU A 25 -4.53 17.96 21.38
CA LEU A 25 -4.61 19.15 22.22
C LEU A 25 -5.05 18.80 23.65
N ALA A 26 -6.02 17.89 23.79
CA ALA A 26 -6.41 17.34 25.08
C ALA A 26 -5.23 16.61 25.75
N MET A 27 -4.53 15.73 25.04
CA MET A 27 -3.37 15.01 25.57
C MET A 27 -2.28 15.97 26.08
N VAL A 28 -2.01 17.05 25.34
CA VAL A 28 -1.06 18.08 25.76
C VAL A 28 -1.55 18.82 27.00
N ALA A 29 -2.83 19.18 27.08
CA ALA A 29 -3.42 19.88 28.22
C ALA A 29 -3.40 19.05 29.52
N PHE A 30 -3.49 17.72 29.44
CA PHE A 30 -3.47 16.80 30.59
C PHE A 30 -2.08 16.28 30.97
N GLU A 31 -0.99 16.91 30.51
CA GLU A 31 0.38 16.42 30.70
C GLU A 31 0.56 14.95 30.27
N GLY A 32 0.00 14.57 29.12
CA GLY A 32 0.02 13.22 28.56
C GLY A 32 1.42 12.63 28.31
N SER A 33 2.48 13.40 28.53
CA SER A 33 3.89 12.95 28.58
C SER A 33 4.12 11.77 29.54
N PHE A 34 3.24 11.57 30.53
CA PHE A 34 3.28 10.38 31.39
C PHE A 34 2.91 9.08 30.64
N LEU A 35 2.02 9.11 29.63
CA LEU A 35 1.69 7.92 28.83
C LEU A 35 2.90 7.37 28.06
N VAL A 36 3.76 8.27 27.57
CA VAL A 36 5.00 7.89 26.87
C VAL A 36 5.97 7.17 27.82
N ARG A 37 5.96 7.52 29.12
CA ARG A 37 6.79 6.82 30.12
C ARG A 37 6.33 5.39 30.41
N PHE A 38 5.07 5.04 30.14
CA PHE A 38 4.58 3.66 30.25
C PHE A 38 4.90 2.79 29.04
N VAL A 39 5.37 3.38 27.94
CA VAL A 39 5.82 2.62 26.76
C VAL A 39 7.14 1.93 27.10
N SER A 40 7.05 0.65 27.44
CA SER A 40 8.23 -0.18 27.74
C SER A 40 9.04 -0.48 26.48
N ARG A 41 10.35 -0.65 26.65
CA ARG A 41 11.28 -1.13 25.61
C ARG A 41 10.80 -2.42 24.96
N PHE A 42 10.17 -3.30 25.74
CA PHE A 42 9.56 -4.54 25.25
C PHE A 42 8.44 -4.30 24.22
N THR A 43 7.55 -3.33 24.48
CA THR A 43 6.47 -2.98 23.55
C THR A 43 6.99 -2.30 22.29
N GLN A 44 8.05 -1.50 22.40
CA GLN A 44 8.71 -0.88 21.25
C GLN A 44 9.34 -1.92 20.33
N GLU A 45 10.03 -2.91 20.90
CA GLU A 45 10.63 -4.02 20.15
C GLU A 45 9.58 -4.83 19.39
N ILE A 46 8.43 -5.13 20.03
CA ILE A 46 7.31 -5.81 19.37
C ILE A 46 6.69 -4.93 18.28
N PHE A 47 6.49 -3.65 18.52
CA PHE A 47 5.94 -2.73 17.52
C PHE A 47 6.85 -2.63 16.29
N ALA A 48 8.15 -2.47 16.50
CA ALA A 48 9.13 -2.44 15.42
C ALA A 48 9.15 -3.75 14.62
N PHE A 49 9.05 -4.89 15.30
CA PHE A 49 8.93 -6.19 14.65
C PHE A 49 7.66 -6.31 13.81
N LEU A 50 6.51 -5.88 14.33
CA LEU A 50 5.22 -5.92 13.62
C LEU A 50 5.22 -5.04 12.37
N ILE A 51 5.72 -3.80 12.47
CA ILE A 51 5.83 -2.91 11.30
C ILE A 51 6.77 -3.50 10.25
N SER A 52 7.91 -4.06 10.68
CA SER A 52 8.86 -4.72 9.79
C SER A 52 8.23 -5.94 9.10
N LEU A 53 7.45 -6.73 9.84
CA LEU A 53 6.74 -7.89 9.29
C LEU A 53 5.67 -7.48 8.27
N ILE A 54 4.91 -6.41 8.54
CA ILE A 54 3.93 -5.85 7.60
C ILE A 54 4.62 -5.37 6.32
N PHE A 55 5.76 -4.68 6.45
CA PHE A 55 6.52 -4.20 5.30
C PHE A 55 7.07 -5.35 4.45
N ILE A 56 7.62 -6.38 5.09
CA ILE A 56 8.08 -7.59 4.40
C ILE A 56 6.89 -8.27 3.70
N TYR A 57 5.75 -8.42 4.37
CA TYR A 57 4.54 -8.99 3.76
C TYR A 57 4.07 -8.19 2.54
N GLU A 58 4.03 -6.87 2.62
CA GLU A 58 3.59 -6.01 1.51
C GLU A 58 4.53 -6.12 0.30
N THR A 59 5.84 -6.20 0.52
CA THR A 59 6.81 -6.37 -0.57
C THR A 59 6.66 -7.72 -1.26
N PHE A 60 6.50 -8.82 -0.51
CA PHE A 60 6.18 -10.13 -1.09
C PHE A 60 4.81 -10.13 -1.79
N PHE A 61 3.80 -9.47 -1.25
CA PHE A 61 2.48 -9.38 -1.88
C PHE A 61 2.54 -8.64 -3.23
N LYS A 62 3.27 -7.53 -3.30
CA LYS A 62 3.55 -6.81 -4.56
C LYS A 62 4.34 -7.68 -5.53
N LEU A 63 5.30 -8.47 -5.04
CA LEU A 63 6.09 -9.38 -5.85
C LEU A 63 5.20 -10.50 -6.45
N VAL A 64 4.35 -11.14 -5.65
CA VAL A 64 3.42 -12.15 -6.16
C VAL A 64 2.43 -11.55 -7.16
N LYS A 65 1.95 -10.32 -6.93
CA LYS A 65 1.12 -9.62 -7.93
C LYS A 65 1.86 -9.39 -9.25
N ILE A 66 3.15 -9.04 -9.25
CA ILE A 66 3.90 -8.90 -10.51
C ILE A 66 4.08 -10.25 -11.22
N PHE A 67 4.24 -11.35 -10.48
CA PHE A 67 4.26 -12.71 -11.06
C PHE A 67 2.91 -13.14 -11.64
N GLN A 68 1.80 -12.71 -11.05
CA GLN A 68 0.47 -12.97 -11.59
C GLN A 68 0.15 -12.10 -12.82
N ALA A 69 0.58 -10.83 -12.82
CA ALA A 69 0.46 -9.93 -13.96
C ALA A 69 1.37 -10.34 -15.14
N HIS A 70 2.49 -11.02 -14.86
CA HIS A 70 3.44 -11.49 -15.87
C HIS A 70 3.78 -12.97 -15.64
N PRO A 71 2.94 -13.91 -16.10
CA PRO A 71 3.20 -15.33 -15.91
C PRO A 71 4.47 -15.77 -16.67
N LEU A 72 5.35 -16.53 -15.99
CA LEU A 72 6.60 -17.04 -16.54
C LEU A 72 6.42 -18.12 -17.63
N HIS A 73 5.26 -18.77 -17.70
CA HIS A 73 4.94 -19.73 -18.75
C HIS A 73 4.47 -19.01 -20.02
N GLY A 74 5.41 -18.73 -20.91
CA GLY A 74 5.11 -18.51 -22.31
C GLY A 74 4.67 -19.81 -22.97
N CYS A 75 3.37 -20.08 -23.06
CA CYS A 75 2.79 -20.84 -24.18
C CYS A 75 1.25 -20.81 -24.14
N GLY A 76 0.62 -20.32 -25.23
CA GLY A 76 -0.81 -20.41 -25.44
C GLY A 76 -1.32 -19.54 -26.58
N ASN A 77 -1.33 -20.10 -27.79
CA ASN A 77 -1.80 -19.53 -29.05
C ASN A 77 -3.23 -18.93 -28.93
N GLY A 78 -3.43 -17.68 -29.37
CA GLY A 78 -4.73 -17.02 -29.29
C GLY A 78 -4.82 -15.72 -30.09
N THR A 79 -4.70 -15.81 -31.41
CA THR A 79 -5.23 -14.77 -32.31
C THR A 79 -6.76 -14.71 -32.20
N VAL A 80 -7.29 -13.80 -31.37
CA VAL A 80 -8.57 -13.04 -31.52
C VAL A 80 -8.49 -11.94 -30.44
N GLY A 81 -8.66 -10.63 -30.63
CA GLY A 81 -9.07 -9.80 -31.76
C GLY A 81 -9.62 -8.48 -31.17
N LEU A 82 -8.77 -7.44 -31.13
CA LEU A 82 -9.06 -6.00 -31.28
C LEU A 82 -9.98 -5.26 -30.25
N PRO A 83 -10.14 -3.91 -30.32
CA PRO A 83 -9.72 -2.95 -29.29
C PRO A 83 -10.91 -2.10 -28.76
N GLY A 84 -10.78 -1.43 -27.61
CA GLY A 84 -11.90 -0.61 -27.14
C GLY A 84 -11.66 0.21 -25.89
N LEU A 85 -11.14 1.42 -26.11
CA LEU A 85 -11.62 2.67 -25.52
C LEU A 85 -11.98 2.66 -24.01
N GLU A 86 -11.09 3.19 -23.17
CA GLU A 86 -11.53 4.11 -22.11
C GLU A 86 -10.43 5.13 -21.75
N ASN A 87 -10.74 6.40 -21.99
CA ASN A 87 -10.00 7.57 -21.54
C ASN A 87 -10.10 7.72 -20.03
N ARG A 88 -8.98 7.88 -19.31
CA ARG A 88 -8.91 8.82 -18.17
C ARG A 88 -7.49 9.26 -17.86
N THR A 89 -7.32 10.57 -17.91
CA THR A 89 -6.13 11.36 -17.62
C THR A 89 -5.81 11.41 -16.12
N LEU A 90 -4.51 11.30 -15.82
CA LEU A 90 -3.79 11.88 -14.68
C LEU A 90 -4.09 11.33 -13.27
N GLY A 91 -3.58 10.13 -13.02
CA GLY A 91 -2.93 9.73 -11.77
C GLY A 91 -1.60 9.07 -12.14
N HIS A 92 -0.60 9.08 -11.27
CA HIS A 92 0.67 8.37 -11.46
C HIS A 92 0.42 6.86 -11.43
N GLU A 93 -0.24 6.32 -12.46
CA GLU A 93 -0.33 4.91 -12.71
C GLU A 93 0.75 4.60 -13.73
N ALA A 94 1.77 3.88 -13.28
CA ALA A 94 2.66 3.19 -14.19
C ALA A 94 1.76 2.40 -15.14
N SER A 95 1.73 2.85 -16.40
CA SER A 95 1.05 2.16 -17.49
C SER A 95 1.33 0.67 -17.35
N GLU A 96 0.32 -0.10 -16.95
CA GLU A 96 0.48 -1.52 -16.63
C GLU A 96 0.65 -2.26 -17.97
N VAL A 97 1.89 -2.34 -18.45
CA VAL A 97 2.24 -3.09 -19.67
C VAL A 97 2.24 -4.58 -19.31
N THR A 98 1.07 -5.14 -19.01
CA THR A 98 0.86 -6.56 -18.68
C THR A 98 1.42 -7.47 -19.78
N GLY A 99 2.03 -8.60 -19.41
CA GLY A 99 2.46 -9.63 -20.37
C GLY A 99 3.91 -9.57 -20.87
N GLN A 100 4.78 -8.71 -20.32
CA GLN A 100 6.22 -8.82 -20.63
C GLN A 100 6.87 -10.04 -19.92
N PRO A 101 7.45 -11.01 -20.66
CA PRO A 101 7.84 -12.32 -20.12
C PRO A 101 9.04 -12.27 -19.14
N ASN A 102 9.76 -11.15 -19.05
CA ASN A 102 11.00 -11.05 -18.27
C ASN A 102 10.91 -10.06 -17.09
N THR A 103 9.80 -9.33 -16.95
CA THR A 103 9.67 -8.24 -15.95
C THR A 103 9.54 -8.77 -14.53
N ALA A 104 8.87 -9.91 -14.32
CA ALA A 104 8.76 -10.52 -13.00
C ALA A 104 10.10 -11.03 -12.46
N LEU A 105 10.91 -11.68 -13.31
CA LEU A 105 12.23 -12.18 -12.93
C LEU A 105 13.21 -11.03 -12.69
N LEU A 106 13.23 -10.01 -13.56
CA LEU A 106 14.06 -8.82 -13.37
C LEU A 106 13.66 -8.08 -12.09
N SER A 107 12.38 -7.93 -11.79
CA SER A 107 11.91 -7.28 -10.54
C SER A 107 12.31 -8.07 -9.30
N LEU A 108 12.27 -9.42 -9.36
CA LEU A 108 12.74 -10.29 -8.29
C LEU A 108 14.25 -10.16 -8.09
N VAL A 109 15.04 -10.19 -9.16
CA VAL A 109 16.51 -10.05 -9.10
C VAL A 109 16.92 -8.66 -8.62
N LEU A 110 16.24 -7.60 -9.09
CA LEU A 110 16.49 -6.23 -8.64
C LEU A 110 16.13 -6.08 -7.16
N MET A 111 14.96 -6.55 -6.72
CA MET A 111 14.56 -6.51 -5.32
C MET A 111 15.52 -7.28 -4.40
N ALA A 112 16.01 -8.45 -4.83
CA ALA A 112 16.98 -9.25 -4.09
C ALA A 112 18.40 -8.67 -4.13
N GLY A 113 18.78 -7.96 -5.19
CA GLY A 113 20.13 -7.39 -5.38
C GLY A 113 20.30 -5.99 -4.77
N THR A 114 19.22 -5.26 -4.48
CA THR A 114 19.25 -3.96 -3.80
C THR A 114 18.96 -4.01 -2.30
N PHE A 115 18.60 -5.18 -1.78
CA PHE A 115 18.46 -5.44 -0.34
C PHE A 115 19.81 -5.80 0.28
#